data_AF-A0A918ZKZ8-F1
#
_entry.id   AF-A0A918ZKZ8-F1
#
_cell.length_a   1.000
_cell.length_b   1.000
_cell.length_c   1.000
_cell.angle_alpha   90.00
_cell.angle_beta   90.00
_cell.angle_gamma   90.00
#
_symmetry.space_group_name_H-M   'P 1'
#
loop_
_entity.id
_entity.type
_entity.pdbx_description
1 polymer ?
#
loop_
_entity_poly.entity_id
_entity_poly.type
_entity_poly.pdbx_seq_one_letter_code
_entity_poly.pdbx_strand_id
1 'polypeptide(L)'
;MDKRKARVPNPLRNLDPRVVQAIRDQAAAERADSSATIGNRFYRRTQNRLDADHGAGAVALPSRDIFRRAVAHLLDISPSAPAYQRSSAANQPDRPFGNVIATRPGEVVMLDTTPLDVLAYDPGTTSTIRVELTIALDVATRSLLAWRLTPEGTKAIDIGLLLADVMTPEMMRPGWSDALRYQMLRVPYERLLTVDERLAEAAARPVIYPETLLYDHGKPYKSDVVWRACTRWKIDLQDARKLKPTDKPNVERLFKTIREQFAEHVAGYKGLNVAHRGRTAEEQARWTIDELTEFFAEYVIAVYQRRHHRGLTLHGFPDLRVSPNEAYAMALGSAGYVDCPREANVYFELLPIAKRVVHPYGVELNHLTYNADILYRYWKAKAPYPGELWPIRYDPRNLLHAYFLDPSDGRWHVLRWTHALGEHQPFTDITLREAKRLITLRGRAPEDQEAVAQALTDLQNRTDAPETWTAADRKRHTRDAHRGAAQSRDVQRDDAPVNNHPPLTAVPDAADEETEPGEWGDLDLSKVRAADVWDPDAI
;
A
#
# COMPACT_ATOMS: atom_id res chain seq x y z
N MET A 1 9.25 44.98 -49.98
CA MET A 1 9.17 44.59 -48.57
C MET A 1 7.78 44.90 -48.04
N ASP A 2 6.96 43.87 -47.86
CA ASP A 2 5.59 43.96 -47.33
C ASP A 2 5.64 44.04 -45.79
N LYS A 3 5.02 45.05 -45.19
CA LYS A 3 5.00 45.34 -43.74
C LYS A 3 3.69 44.90 -43.07
N ARG A 4 3.09 43.77 -43.46
CA ARG A 4 2.01 43.16 -42.69
C ARG A 4 2.54 42.49 -41.42
N LYS A 5 2.81 43.30 -40.39
CA LYS A 5 2.94 42.79 -39.01
C LYS A 5 1.61 42.15 -38.62
N ALA A 6 1.56 40.82 -38.58
CA ALA A 6 0.48 40.09 -37.92
C ALA A 6 0.44 40.56 -36.46
N ARG A 7 -0.59 41.34 -36.11
CA ARG A 7 -0.81 41.83 -34.76
C ARG A 7 -1.18 40.61 -33.92
N VAL A 8 -0.33 40.19 -33.00
CA VAL A 8 -0.65 39.12 -32.04
C VAL A 8 -1.95 39.52 -31.33
N PRO A 9 -3.05 38.75 -31.44
CA PRO A 9 -4.29 39.09 -30.78
C PRO A 9 -4.06 38.99 -29.27
N ASN A 10 -4.08 40.12 -28.57
CA ASN A 10 -4.12 40.13 -27.11
C ASN A 10 -5.59 40.12 -26.67
N PRO A 11 -6.14 38.97 -26.22
CA PRO A 11 -7.55 38.84 -25.87
C PRO A 11 -7.95 39.68 -24.64
N LEU A 12 -6.98 40.21 -23.89
CA LEU A 12 -7.20 41.05 -22.72
C LEU A 12 -7.18 42.55 -23.00
N ARG A 13 -6.76 42.97 -24.21
CA ARG A 13 -6.48 44.38 -24.53
C ARG A 13 -7.67 45.34 -24.31
N ASN A 14 -8.89 44.85 -24.48
CA ASN A 14 -10.12 45.63 -24.35
C ASN A 14 -11.05 45.07 -23.26
N LEU A 15 -10.55 44.21 -22.37
CA LEU A 15 -11.34 43.69 -21.25
C LEU A 15 -11.33 44.71 -20.10
N ASP A 16 -12.50 44.96 -19.51
CA ASP A 16 -12.59 45.74 -18.28
C ASP A 16 -11.76 45.05 -17.17
N PRO A 17 -10.86 45.78 -16.46
CA PRO A 17 -10.10 45.22 -15.35
C PRO A 17 -10.95 44.52 -14.29
N ARG A 18 -12.19 44.98 -14.07
CA ARG A 18 -13.15 44.36 -13.14
C ARG A 18 -13.59 42.97 -13.63
N VAL A 19 -13.71 42.77 -14.94
CA VAL A 19 -13.99 41.45 -15.52
C VAL A 19 -12.80 40.50 -15.33
N VAL A 20 -11.57 41.00 -15.51
CA VAL A 20 -10.36 40.20 -15.25
C VAL A 20 -10.30 39.74 -13.80
N GLN A 21 -10.58 40.66 -12.87
CA GLN A 21 -10.60 40.36 -11.44
C GLN A 21 -11.72 39.38 -11.09
N ALA A 22 -12.93 39.59 -11.60
CA ALA A 22 -14.06 38.69 -11.39
C ALA A 22 -13.80 37.27 -11.94
N ILE A 23 -13.10 37.12 -13.07
CA ILE A 23 -12.69 35.81 -13.59
C ILE A 23 -11.77 35.09 -12.60
N ARG A 24 -10.77 35.79 -12.05
CA ARG A 24 -9.83 35.22 -11.07
C ARG A 24 -10.55 34.85 -9.77
N ASP A 25 -11.40 35.74 -9.27
CA ASP A 25 -12.14 35.53 -8.03
C ASP A 25 -13.19 34.44 -8.16
N GLN A 26 -13.83 34.31 -9.32
CA GLN A 26 -14.77 33.23 -9.58
C GLN A 26 -14.06 31.88 -9.74
N ALA A 27 -12.90 31.84 -10.41
CA ALA A 27 -12.06 30.64 -10.46
C ALA A 27 -11.58 30.22 -9.07
N ALA A 28 -11.27 31.20 -8.22
CA ALA A 28 -10.92 31.01 -6.83
C ALA A 28 -12.09 30.49 -5.96
N ALA A 29 -13.33 30.89 -6.25
CA ALA A 29 -14.51 30.42 -5.53
C ALA A 29 -14.92 29.00 -5.94
N GLU A 30 -14.74 28.61 -7.20
CA GLU A 30 -15.12 27.29 -7.72
C GLU A 30 -14.02 26.22 -7.57
N ARG A 31 -12.98 26.49 -6.77
CA ARG A 31 -11.82 25.61 -6.56
C ARG A 31 -12.20 24.17 -6.23
N ALA A 32 -13.13 23.99 -5.29
CA ALA A 32 -13.59 22.69 -4.77
C ALA A 32 -14.94 22.23 -5.35
N ASP A 33 -15.56 23.04 -6.22
CA ASP A 33 -16.84 22.70 -6.86
C ASP A 33 -16.63 21.66 -7.97
N SER A 34 -17.68 20.88 -8.28
CA SER A 34 -17.70 20.01 -9.47
C SER A 34 -17.40 20.81 -10.74
N SER A 35 -16.63 20.23 -11.67
CA SER A 35 -16.19 20.92 -12.89
C SER A 35 -17.35 21.57 -13.66
N ALA A 36 -17.13 22.80 -14.11
CA ALA A 36 -18.14 23.62 -14.77
C ALA A 36 -17.76 23.88 -16.23
N THR A 37 -18.75 23.89 -17.14
CA THR A 37 -18.54 24.33 -18.52
C THR A 37 -18.24 25.84 -18.54
N ILE A 38 -17.08 26.22 -19.08
CA ILE A 38 -16.58 27.60 -19.11
C ILE A 38 -17.62 28.56 -19.72
N GLY A 39 -18.17 28.18 -20.88
CA GLY A 39 -19.08 29.05 -21.64
C GLY A 39 -20.51 29.16 -21.10
N ASN A 40 -20.86 28.43 -20.03
CA ASN A 40 -22.23 28.41 -19.52
C ASN A 40 -22.28 28.71 -18.02
N ARG A 41 -21.93 27.74 -17.17
CA ARG A 41 -22.03 27.90 -15.71
C ARG A 41 -21.02 28.89 -15.17
N PHE A 42 -19.75 28.77 -15.58
CA PHE A 42 -18.69 29.68 -15.13
C PHE A 42 -18.92 31.12 -15.63
N TYR A 43 -19.31 31.28 -16.90
CA TYR A 43 -19.74 32.57 -17.46
C TYR A 43 -20.87 33.21 -16.64
N ARG A 44 -21.98 32.49 -16.41
CA ARG A 44 -23.12 33.01 -15.65
C ARG A 44 -22.74 33.41 -14.23
N ARG A 45 -21.97 32.57 -13.53
CA ARG A 45 -21.55 32.87 -12.15
C ARG A 45 -20.57 34.05 -12.07
N THR A 46 -19.71 34.22 -13.08
CA THR A 46 -18.83 35.39 -13.17
C THR A 46 -19.66 36.68 -13.38
N GLN A 47 -20.72 36.63 -14.22
CA GLN A 47 -21.64 37.76 -14.38
C GLN A 47 -22.39 38.07 -13.08
N ASN A 48 -22.91 37.05 -12.40
CA ASN A 48 -23.60 37.24 -11.12
C ASN A 48 -22.70 37.88 -10.05
N ARG A 49 -21.39 37.54 -10.05
CA ARG A 49 -20.41 38.18 -9.17
C ARG A 49 -20.23 39.65 -9.51
N LEU A 50 -20.05 39.98 -10.79
CA LEU A 50 -19.97 41.37 -11.25
C LEU A 50 -21.22 42.18 -10.87
N ASP A 51 -22.40 41.59 -11.04
CA ASP A 51 -23.67 42.23 -10.69
C ASP A 51 -23.81 42.44 -9.17
N ALA A 52 -23.30 41.51 -8.35
CA ALA A 52 -23.28 41.64 -6.89
C ALA A 52 -22.27 42.70 -6.41
N ASP A 53 -21.09 42.75 -7.01
CA ASP A 53 -19.98 43.62 -6.59
C ASP A 53 -20.13 45.06 -7.11
N HIS A 54 -20.82 45.25 -8.24
CA HIS A 54 -20.89 46.54 -8.95
C HIS A 54 -22.30 47.02 -9.31
N GLY A 55 -23.33 46.23 -9.00
CA GLY A 55 -24.72 46.51 -9.39
C GLY A 55 -25.09 45.87 -10.72
N ALA A 56 -26.36 45.46 -10.83
CA ALA A 56 -26.86 44.70 -11.98
C ALA A 56 -26.63 45.45 -13.30
N GLY A 57 -25.91 44.82 -14.23
CA GLY A 57 -25.67 45.36 -15.57
C GLY A 57 -24.66 46.51 -15.64
N ALA A 58 -24.03 46.90 -14.53
CA ALA A 58 -23.00 47.94 -14.51
C ALA A 58 -21.71 47.50 -15.23
N VAL A 59 -21.41 46.21 -15.21
CA VAL A 59 -20.28 45.59 -15.93
C VAL A 59 -20.76 44.32 -16.62
N ALA A 60 -20.79 44.34 -17.95
CA ALA A 60 -21.20 43.19 -18.75
C ALA A 60 -19.98 42.36 -19.18
N LEU A 61 -20.10 41.03 -19.08
CA LEU A 61 -19.14 40.12 -19.68
C LEU A 61 -19.13 40.24 -21.21
N PRO A 62 -17.97 40.05 -21.86
CA PRO A 62 -17.87 40.03 -23.31
C PRO A 62 -18.52 38.77 -23.89
N SER A 63 -18.63 38.67 -25.22
CA SER A 63 -19.18 37.47 -25.87
C SER A 63 -18.50 36.19 -25.38
N ARG A 64 -19.24 35.06 -25.35
CA ARG A 64 -18.76 33.79 -24.80
C ARG A 64 -17.42 33.33 -25.38
N ASP A 65 -17.15 33.61 -26.66
CA ASP A 65 -15.88 33.24 -27.30
C ASP A 65 -14.71 34.13 -26.86
N ILE A 66 -14.94 35.44 -26.68
CA ILE A 66 -13.95 36.35 -26.12
C ILE A 66 -13.69 35.98 -24.65
N PHE A 67 -14.74 35.68 -23.89
CA PHE A 67 -14.63 35.23 -22.50
C PHE A 67 -13.83 33.92 -22.37
N ARG A 68 -14.11 32.90 -23.19
CA ARG A 68 -13.34 31.65 -23.22
C ARG A 68 -11.85 31.89 -23.48
N ARG A 69 -11.53 32.77 -24.43
CA ARG A 69 -10.14 33.15 -24.75
C ARG A 69 -9.48 33.92 -23.61
N ALA A 70 -10.20 34.82 -22.95
CA ALA A 70 -9.71 35.55 -21.79
C ALA A 70 -9.44 34.59 -20.61
N VAL A 71 -10.34 33.65 -20.34
CA VAL A 71 -10.17 32.62 -19.31
C VAL A 71 -8.94 31.74 -19.60
N ALA A 72 -8.78 31.27 -20.83
CA ALA A 72 -7.62 30.46 -21.24
C ALA A 72 -6.29 31.21 -21.18
N HIS A 73 -6.31 32.55 -21.23
CA HIS A 73 -5.12 33.38 -21.12
C HIS A 73 -4.83 33.85 -19.68
N LEU A 74 -5.85 33.92 -18.83
CA LEU A 74 -5.74 34.39 -17.44
C LEU A 74 -5.48 33.29 -16.42
N LEU A 75 -5.86 32.05 -16.73
CA LEU A 75 -5.79 30.92 -15.82
C LEU A 75 -4.91 29.82 -16.41
N ASP A 76 -3.93 29.36 -15.64
CA ASP A 76 -3.05 28.24 -16.04
C ASP A 76 -3.80 26.90 -16.08
N ILE A 77 -4.85 26.77 -15.25
CA ILE A 77 -5.73 25.60 -15.24
C ILE A 77 -7.16 26.04 -15.55
N SER A 78 -7.75 25.35 -16.53
CA SER A 78 -9.14 25.58 -16.92
C SER A 78 -10.12 25.34 -15.76
N PRO A 79 -11.13 26.21 -15.57
CA PRO A 79 -12.26 25.96 -14.68
C PRO A 79 -13.02 24.66 -15.02
N SER A 80 -12.88 24.13 -16.23
CA SER A 80 -13.46 22.85 -16.64
C SER A 80 -12.57 21.63 -16.38
N ALA A 81 -11.33 21.81 -15.90
CA ALA A 81 -10.43 20.70 -15.59
C ALA A 81 -10.99 19.81 -14.46
N PRO A 82 -10.52 18.57 -14.28
CA PRO A 82 -10.89 17.77 -13.12
C PRO A 82 -10.57 18.48 -11.80
N ALA A 83 -11.42 18.29 -10.78
CA ALA A 83 -11.28 18.97 -9.49
C ALA A 83 -9.91 18.73 -8.83
N TYR A 84 -9.35 17.53 -8.97
CA TYR A 84 -8.03 17.20 -8.41
C TYR A 84 -6.88 18.03 -9.03
N GLN A 85 -6.95 18.36 -10.34
CA GLN A 85 -5.93 19.18 -11.01
C GLN A 85 -5.98 20.62 -10.53
N ARG A 86 -7.20 21.18 -10.36
CA ARG A 86 -7.40 22.54 -9.83
C ARG A 86 -6.90 22.66 -8.39
N SER A 87 -7.19 21.67 -7.55
CA SER A 87 -6.69 21.62 -6.18
C SER A 87 -5.17 21.47 -6.11
N SER A 88 -4.57 20.67 -6.99
CA SER A 88 -3.12 20.45 -7.04
C SER A 88 -2.35 21.73 -7.37
N ALA A 89 -2.74 22.49 -8.41
CA ALA A 89 -2.06 23.73 -8.75
C ALA A 89 -2.27 24.84 -7.72
N ALA A 90 -3.44 24.91 -7.09
CA ALA A 90 -3.69 25.90 -6.03
C ALA A 90 -2.84 25.65 -4.77
N ASN A 91 -2.43 24.40 -4.54
CA ASN A 91 -1.56 24.01 -3.43
C ASN A 91 -0.06 24.12 -3.76
N GLN A 92 0.31 24.62 -4.94
CA GLN A 92 1.70 24.86 -5.31
C GLN A 92 2.26 26.00 -4.44
N PRO A 93 3.25 25.75 -3.56
CA PRO A 93 3.76 26.77 -2.67
C PRO A 93 4.63 27.81 -3.40
N ASP A 94 4.55 29.07 -2.98
CA ASP A 94 5.33 30.21 -3.52
C ASP A 94 6.79 30.25 -2.99
N ARG A 95 7.37 29.07 -2.74
CA ARG A 95 8.74 28.91 -2.23
C ARG A 95 9.37 27.64 -2.81
N PRO A 96 10.72 27.55 -2.88
CA PRO A 96 11.39 26.34 -3.32
C PRO A 96 10.88 25.12 -2.54
N PHE A 97 10.60 24.04 -3.27
CA PHE A 97 10.06 22.81 -2.71
C PHE A 97 10.99 22.25 -1.62
N GLY A 98 10.51 22.19 -0.38
CA GLY A 98 11.16 21.43 0.67
C GLY A 98 10.75 19.98 0.54
N ASN A 99 11.55 19.17 -0.15
CA ASN A 99 11.33 17.74 -0.25
C ASN A 99 11.78 17.07 1.05
N VAL A 100 11.12 15.98 1.42
CA VAL A 100 11.66 15.07 2.44
C VAL A 100 12.93 14.43 1.86
N ILE A 101 14.05 14.67 2.53
CA ILE A 101 15.36 14.12 2.16
C ILE A 101 15.71 13.06 3.19
N ALA A 102 16.12 11.89 2.71
CA ALA A 102 16.74 10.84 3.51
C ALA A 102 18.15 10.59 2.95
N THR A 103 19.10 10.40 3.85
CA THR A 103 20.54 10.27 3.61
C THR A 103 21.02 8.83 3.75
N ARG A 104 20.27 7.98 4.46
CA ARG A 104 20.56 6.56 4.67
C ARG A 104 19.30 5.70 4.56
N PRO A 105 19.44 4.40 4.27
CA PRO A 105 18.30 3.49 4.21
C PRO A 105 17.59 3.44 5.56
N GLY A 106 16.26 3.49 5.56
CA GLY A 106 15.45 3.42 6.77
C GLY A 106 15.22 4.74 7.49
N GLU A 107 15.98 5.79 7.20
CA GLU A 107 15.80 7.10 7.87
C GLU A 107 14.38 7.64 7.69
N VAL A 108 13.85 7.56 6.46
CA VAL A 108 12.44 7.84 6.19
C VAL A 108 11.87 6.79 5.24
N VAL A 109 10.83 6.10 5.70
CA VAL A 109 10.00 5.20 4.89
C VAL A 109 8.64 5.84 4.68
N MET A 110 8.25 6.04 3.44
CA MET A 110 6.93 6.57 3.09
C MET A 110 5.93 5.43 2.93
N LEU A 111 4.81 5.52 3.65
CA LEU A 111 3.66 4.61 3.52
C LEU A 111 2.52 5.29 2.80
N ASP A 112 1.88 4.57 1.88
CA ASP A 112 0.72 5.10 1.16
C ASP A 112 -0.16 4.00 0.57
N THR A 113 -1.45 4.29 0.47
CA THR A 113 -2.46 3.37 -0.06
C THR A 113 -3.20 4.06 -1.20
N THR A 114 -3.21 3.44 -2.38
CA THR A 114 -3.95 3.95 -3.54
C THR A 114 -4.76 2.83 -4.20
N PRO A 115 -6.01 3.09 -4.65
CA PRO A 115 -6.74 2.14 -5.49
C PRO A 115 -5.95 1.79 -6.75
N LEU A 116 -5.72 0.50 -7.00
CA LEU A 116 -5.06 0.07 -8.22
C LEU A 116 -6.03 0.18 -9.40
N ASP A 117 -5.49 0.49 -10.58
CA ASP A 117 -6.27 0.59 -11.82
C ASP A 117 -6.57 -0.78 -12.46
N VAL A 118 -6.52 -1.85 -11.67
CA VAL A 118 -6.82 -3.24 -12.06
C VAL A 118 -8.00 -3.74 -11.25
N LEU A 119 -8.86 -4.56 -11.87
CA LEU A 119 -9.90 -5.33 -11.21
C LEU A 119 -9.39 -6.76 -10.96
N ALA A 120 -9.59 -7.26 -9.75
CA ALA A 120 -9.38 -8.66 -9.43
C ALA A 120 -10.65 -9.46 -9.69
N TYR A 121 -10.51 -10.71 -10.11
CA TYR A 121 -11.58 -11.67 -10.33
C TYR A 121 -11.63 -12.67 -9.18
N ASP A 122 -12.81 -12.94 -8.66
CA ASP A 122 -13.04 -13.99 -7.67
C ASP A 122 -13.72 -15.19 -8.34
N PRO A 123 -13.03 -16.34 -8.47
CA PRO A 123 -13.58 -17.54 -9.08
C PRO A 123 -14.74 -18.11 -8.26
N GLY A 124 -14.74 -17.95 -6.93
CA GLY A 124 -15.78 -18.50 -6.06
C GLY A 124 -17.13 -17.80 -6.22
N THR A 125 -17.11 -16.53 -6.62
CA THR A 125 -18.34 -15.72 -6.80
C THR A 125 -18.57 -15.24 -8.23
N THR A 126 -17.66 -15.59 -9.14
CA THR A 126 -17.70 -15.16 -10.54
C THR A 126 -17.83 -13.64 -10.67
N SER A 127 -17.21 -12.89 -9.75
CA SER A 127 -17.39 -11.44 -9.62
C SER A 127 -16.06 -10.70 -9.60
N THR A 128 -16.09 -9.42 -9.96
CA THR A 128 -14.89 -8.57 -9.94
C THR A 128 -14.92 -7.60 -8.76
N ILE A 129 -13.74 -7.36 -8.20
CA ILE A 129 -13.55 -6.48 -7.05
C ILE A 129 -12.43 -5.48 -7.31
N ARG A 130 -12.61 -4.27 -6.76
CA ARG A 130 -11.57 -3.25 -6.75
C ARG A 130 -10.55 -3.59 -5.68
N VAL A 131 -9.28 -3.41 -6.02
CA VAL A 131 -8.16 -3.62 -5.10
C VAL A 131 -7.47 -2.29 -4.79
N GLU A 132 -6.97 -2.19 -3.56
CA GLU A 132 -6.08 -1.15 -3.10
C GLU A 132 -4.68 -1.73 -2.95
N LEU A 133 -3.69 -0.98 -3.40
CA LEU A 133 -2.28 -1.30 -3.20
C LEU A 133 -1.74 -0.38 -2.10
N THR A 134 -1.31 -0.98 -0.99
CA THR A 134 -0.54 -0.30 0.05
C THR A 134 0.92 -0.63 -0.12
N ILE A 135 1.80 0.36 -0.08
CA ILE A 135 3.25 0.19 -0.25
C ILE A 135 4.04 0.88 0.86
N ALA A 136 5.24 0.36 1.11
CA ALA A 136 6.28 1.02 1.88
C ALA A 136 7.48 1.32 0.97
N LEU A 137 7.89 2.58 0.88
CA LEU A 137 8.97 3.06 0.04
C LEU A 137 10.08 3.70 0.88
N ASP A 138 11.30 3.19 0.79
CA ASP A 138 12.47 3.87 1.34
C ASP A 138 12.80 5.14 0.53
N VAL A 139 12.94 6.28 1.20
CA VAL A 139 13.16 7.56 0.51
C VAL A 139 14.57 7.68 -0.05
N ALA A 140 15.57 7.16 0.67
CA ALA A 140 16.99 7.29 0.31
C ALA A 140 17.34 6.46 -0.93
N THR A 141 16.85 5.22 -0.98
CA THR A 141 17.20 4.24 -2.03
C THR A 141 16.11 4.08 -3.08
N ARG A 142 14.88 4.52 -2.81
CA ARG A 142 13.69 4.22 -3.63
C ARG A 142 13.35 2.75 -3.71
N SER A 143 13.85 1.94 -2.79
CA SER A 143 13.45 0.54 -2.70
C SER A 143 12.02 0.41 -2.20
N LEU A 144 11.22 -0.37 -2.92
CA LEU A 144 9.93 -0.86 -2.45
C LEU A 144 10.18 -1.92 -1.38
N LEU A 145 9.93 -1.58 -0.12
CA LEU A 145 10.23 -2.43 1.04
C LEU A 145 9.10 -3.39 1.38
N ALA A 146 7.85 -3.05 1.11
CA ALA A 146 6.76 -3.99 1.32
C ALA A 146 5.55 -3.54 0.51
N TRP A 147 4.63 -4.47 0.29
CA TRP A 147 3.34 -4.18 -0.33
C TRP A 147 2.26 -5.11 0.20
N ARG A 148 1.02 -4.62 0.19
CA ARG A 148 -0.18 -5.43 0.40
C ARG A 148 -1.26 -5.03 -0.58
N LEU A 149 -1.74 -5.99 -1.36
CA LEU A 149 -2.97 -5.84 -2.13
C LEU A 149 -4.13 -6.30 -1.26
N THR A 150 -5.13 -5.43 -1.12
CA THR A 150 -6.35 -5.75 -0.37
C THR A 150 -7.58 -5.35 -1.18
N PRO A 151 -8.73 -5.99 -0.97
CA PRO A 151 -9.99 -5.43 -1.43
C PRO A 151 -10.19 -4.01 -0.87
N GLU A 152 -10.81 -3.12 -1.66
CA GLU A 152 -11.07 -1.72 -1.27
C GLU A 152 -11.53 -1.60 0.20
N GLY A 153 -10.82 -0.77 0.97
CA GLY A 153 -11.02 -0.60 2.41
C GLY A 153 -9.92 -1.20 3.28
N THR A 154 -8.65 -0.88 2.97
CA THR A 154 -7.46 -1.20 3.77
C THR A 154 -7.68 -0.89 5.26
N LYS A 155 -7.29 -1.82 6.14
CA LYS A 155 -7.47 -1.73 7.59
C LYS A 155 -6.16 -1.44 8.31
N ALA A 156 -6.29 -1.01 9.57
CA ALA A 156 -5.17 -0.75 10.46
C ALA A 156 -4.21 -1.94 10.61
N ILE A 157 -4.77 -3.16 10.69
CA ILE A 157 -3.99 -4.40 10.78
C ILE A 157 -3.14 -4.62 9.52
N ASP A 158 -3.65 -4.27 8.33
CA ASP A 158 -2.90 -4.40 7.08
C ASP A 158 -1.68 -3.46 7.08
N ILE A 159 -1.79 -2.26 7.64
CA ILE A 159 -0.67 -1.33 7.80
C ILE A 159 0.35 -1.86 8.83
N GLY A 160 -0.11 -2.38 9.96
CA GLY A 160 0.76 -2.96 10.98
C GLY A 160 1.57 -4.13 10.43
N LEU A 161 0.92 -5.01 9.67
CA LEU A 161 1.57 -6.16 9.07
C LEU A 161 2.48 -5.80 7.88
N LEU A 162 2.12 -4.76 7.10
CA LEU A 162 3.04 -4.18 6.11
C LEU A 162 4.34 -3.71 6.78
N LEU A 163 4.26 -3.12 7.98
CA LEU A 163 5.44 -2.69 8.73
C LEU A 163 6.29 -3.89 9.20
N ALA A 164 5.67 -5.01 9.58
CA ALA A 164 6.41 -6.26 9.80
C ALA A 164 7.10 -6.73 8.53
N ASP A 165 6.40 -6.71 7.39
CA ASP A 165 6.95 -7.14 6.09
C ASP A 165 8.17 -6.29 5.66
N VAL A 166 8.21 -5.00 6.04
CA VAL A 166 9.37 -4.11 5.79
C VAL A 166 10.63 -4.63 6.48
N MET A 167 10.48 -5.10 7.72
CA MET A 167 11.56 -5.59 8.58
C MET A 167 11.81 -7.10 8.45
N THR A 168 11.01 -7.78 7.63
CA THR A 168 11.07 -9.24 7.44
C THR A 168 11.51 -9.56 6.01
N PRO A 169 12.46 -10.50 5.82
CA PRO A 169 12.83 -10.93 4.47
C PRO A 169 11.64 -11.45 3.67
N GLU A 170 11.58 -11.09 2.37
CA GLU A 170 10.64 -11.70 1.42
C GLU A 170 11.22 -13.04 0.98
N MET A 171 10.48 -14.12 1.17
CA MET A 171 10.96 -15.45 0.77
C MET A 171 10.93 -15.61 -0.76
N MET A 172 11.89 -16.34 -1.30
CA MET A 172 11.86 -16.78 -2.70
C MET A 172 10.61 -17.61 -2.95
N ARG A 173 9.94 -17.33 -4.07
CA ARG A 173 8.72 -18.04 -4.47
C ARG A 173 9.04 -19.14 -5.48
N PRO A 174 8.28 -20.26 -5.51
CA PRO A 174 8.47 -21.30 -6.50
C PRO A 174 8.41 -20.74 -7.93
N GLY A 175 9.39 -21.09 -8.77
CA GLY A 175 9.48 -20.64 -10.17
C GLY A 175 10.26 -19.35 -10.39
N TRP A 176 10.59 -18.59 -9.34
CA TRP A 176 11.51 -17.45 -9.47
C TRP A 176 12.92 -17.93 -9.76
N SER A 177 13.63 -17.22 -10.64
CA SER A 177 15.02 -17.57 -10.97
C SER A 177 15.94 -17.33 -9.76
N ASP A 178 16.99 -18.15 -9.62
CA ASP A 178 17.98 -17.96 -8.56
C ASP A 178 18.71 -16.60 -8.66
N ALA A 179 18.68 -15.97 -9.84
CA ALA A 179 19.17 -14.60 -10.04
C ALA A 179 18.31 -13.54 -9.32
N LEU A 180 17.19 -13.90 -8.73
CA LEU A 180 16.38 -13.01 -7.90
C LEU A 180 16.68 -13.15 -6.41
N ARG A 181 17.66 -13.99 -6.01
CA ARG A 181 18.03 -14.17 -4.59
C ARG A 181 18.75 -12.96 -4.01
N TYR A 182 18.57 -12.74 -2.71
CA TYR A 182 19.14 -11.64 -1.94
C TYR A 182 20.67 -11.54 -2.02
N GLN A 183 21.36 -12.65 -2.29
CA GLN A 183 22.81 -12.68 -2.57
C GLN A 183 23.23 -11.77 -3.74
N MET A 184 22.30 -11.46 -4.67
CA MET A 184 22.56 -10.52 -5.75
C MET A 184 22.63 -9.05 -5.31
N LEU A 185 22.13 -8.71 -4.12
CA LEU A 185 22.49 -7.46 -3.47
C LEU A 185 23.94 -7.62 -3.01
N ARG A 186 24.91 -7.38 -3.91
CA ARG A 186 26.35 -7.44 -3.61
C ARG A 186 26.67 -6.36 -2.58
N VAL A 187 26.47 -6.69 -1.32
CA VAL A 187 26.84 -5.84 -0.20
C VAL A 187 28.36 -5.91 -0.09
N PRO A 188 29.09 -4.79 -0.23
CA PRO A 188 30.54 -4.79 -0.45
C PRO A 188 31.39 -5.13 0.79
N TYR A 189 30.77 -5.54 1.90
CA TYR A 189 31.45 -5.94 3.12
C TYR A 189 31.14 -7.39 3.48
N GLU A 190 32.17 -8.13 3.93
CA GLU A 190 31.96 -9.36 4.69
C GLU A 190 31.10 -9.02 5.91
N ARG A 191 29.90 -9.59 5.97
CA ARG A 191 29.03 -9.42 7.13
C ARG A 191 29.75 -10.04 8.33
N LEU A 192 30.17 -9.20 9.28
CA LEU A 192 30.80 -9.63 10.53
C LEU A 192 29.84 -10.38 11.48
N LEU A 193 28.59 -10.61 11.06
CA LEU A 193 27.55 -11.29 11.82
C LEU A 193 27.07 -12.53 11.07
N THR A 194 26.74 -13.58 11.82
CA THR A 194 26.09 -14.79 11.29
C THR A 194 24.84 -14.37 10.51
N VAL A 195 24.80 -14.74 9.22
CA VAL A 195 23.69 -14.46 8.32
C VAL A 195 22.36 -14.82 9.00
N ASP A 196 21.39 -13.91 8.99
CA ASP A 196 19.99 -14.30 9.21
C ASP A 196 19.68 -15.38 8.19
N GLU A 197 19.47 -16.62 8.64
CA GLU A 197 19.23 -17.78 7.80
C GLU A 197 18.14 -17.47 6.74
N ARG A 198 17.18 -16.58 7.05
CA ARG A 198 16.09 -16.18 6.13
C ARG A 198 16.59 -15.35 4.95
N LEU A 199 17.69 -14.61 5.11
CA LEU A 199 18.31 -13.86 4.02
C LEU A 199 18.95 -14.78 2.97
N ALA A 200 19.32 -16.02 3.33
CA ALA A 200 19.83 -16.99 2.36
C ALA A 200 18.75 -17.42 1.35
N GLU A 201 17.50 -17.47 1.82
CA GLU A 201 16.32 -17.84 1.04
C GLU A 201 15.49 -16.62 0.61
N ALA A 202 15.98 -15.41 0.87
CA ALA A 202 15.26 -14.19 0.56
C ALA A 202 15.39 -13.78 -0.90
N ALA A 203 14.37 -13.10 -1.39
CA ALA A 203 14.38 -12.39 -2.65
C ALA A 203 15.19 -11.08 -2.57
N ALA A 204 15.64 -10.58 -3.72
CA ALA A 204 16.52 -9.41 -3.87
C ALA A 204 15.81 -8.07 -3.64
N ARG A 205 15.17 -7.93 -2.47
CA ARG A 205 14.62 -6.70 -1.91
C ARG A 205 15.31 -6.40 -0.58
N PRO A 206 15.68 -5.13 -0.31
CA PRO A 206 16.23 -4.73 0.98
C PRO A 206 15.30 -5.02 2.17
N VAL A 207 15.88 -5.47 3.29
CA VAL A 207 15.22 -5.59 4.59
C VAL A 207 15.76 -4.46 5.46
N ILE A 208 14.88 -3.58 5.93
CA ILE A 208 15.26 -2.30 6.53
C ILE A 208 14.46 -2.07 7.81
N TYR A 209 15.15 -1.63 8.85
CA TYR A 209 14.53 -1.12 10.06
C TYR A 209 14.24 0.38 9.91
N PRO A 210 12.96 0.81 9.89
CA PRO A 210 12.64 2.23 9.74
C PRO A 210 12.94 3.03 11.01
N GLU A 211 13.50 4.23 10.87
CA GLU A 211 13.57 5.22 11.94
C GLU A 211 12.32 6.08 11.97
N THR A 212 11.86 6.56 10.81
CA THR A 212 10.66 7.38 10.68
C THR A 212 9.72 6.85 9.59
N LEU A 213 8.43 6.71 9.92
CA LEU A 213 7.37 6.46 8.95
C LEU A 213 6.65 7.75 8.60
N LEU A 214 6.67 8.11 7.32
CA LEU A 214 5.90 9.22 6.77
C LEU A 214 4.64 8.70 6.07
N TYR A 215 3.47 9.00 6.61
CA TYR A 215 2.18 8.54 6.07
C TYR A 215 1.22 9.70 5.79
N ASP A 216 0.14 9.45 5.03
CA ASP A 216 -0.90 10.46 4.77
C ASP A 216 -2.07 10.26 5.74
N HIS A 217 -2.94 11.26 5.90
CA HIS A 217 -4.05 11.38 6.86
C HIS A 217 -5.13 10.27 6.81
N GLY A 218 -4.85 9.13 6.18
CA GLY A 218 -5.69 7.94 6.21
C GLY A 218 -5.95 7.48 7.66
N LYS A 219 -7.23 7.27 7.98
CA LYS A 219 -7.67 6.76 9.29
C LYS A 219 -6.92 5.48 9.75
N PRO A 220 -6.58 4.52 8.88
CA PRO A 220 -5.85 3.31 9.29
C PRO A 220 -4.48 3.58 9.92
N TYR A 221 -3.77 4.62 9.46
CA TYR A 221 -2.43 4.97 9.92
C TYR A 221 -2.40 5.64 11.31
N LYS A 222 -3.54 6.19 11.77
CA LYS A 222 -3.71 6.76 13.12
C LYS A 222 -4.29 5.78 14.13
N SER A 223 -4.30 4.49 13.79
CA SER A 223 -4.86 3.46 14.66
C SER A 223 -3.95 3.16 15.85
N ASP A 224 -4.56 2.73 16.96
CA ASP A 224 -3.85 2.27 18.15
C ASP A 224 -2.88 1.10 17.83
N VAL A 225 -3.26 0.23 16.89
CA VAL A 225 -2.42 -0.88 16.41
C VAL A 225 -1.09 -0.37 15.85
N VAL A 226 -1.14 0.57 14.90
CA VAL A 226 0.07 1.12 14.25
C VAL A 226 0.89 1.93 15.26
N TRP A 227 0.23 2.75 16.09
CA TRP A 227 0.91 3.56 17.09
C TRP A 227 1.69 2.73 18.11
N ARG A 228 1.10 1.65 18.62
CA ARG A 228 1.78 0.73 19.55
C ARG A 228 2.94 0.00 18.90
N ALA A 229 2.77 -0.48 17.67
CA ALA A 229 3.83 -1.16 16.92
C ALA A 229 5.06 -0.24 16.77
N CYS A 230 4.81 1.00 16.32
CA CYS A 230 5.87 2.00 16.16
C CYS A 230 6.49 2.39 17.50
N THR A 231 5.70 2.55 18.56
CA THR A 231 6.22 2.84 19.91
C THR A 231 7.11 1.70 20.43
N ARG A 232 6.69 0.45 20.24
CA ARG A 232 7.45 -0.75 20.64
C ARG A 232 8.78 -0.87 19.90
N TRP A 233 8.76 -0.58 18.60
CA TRP A 233 9.92 -0.60 17.73
C TRP A 233 10.66 0.76 17.70
N LYS A 234 10.28 1.71 18.56
CA LYS A 234 10.94 3.03 18.60
C LYS A 234 11.04 3.71 17.22
N ILE A 235 10.00 3.55 16.41
CA ILE A 235 9.86 4.14 15.09
C ILE A 235 9.01 5.41 15.23
N ASP A 236 9.53 6.53 14.74
CA ASP A 236 8.83 7.80 14.78
C ASP A 236 7.71 7.84 13.72
N LEU A 237 6.55 8.37 14.12
CA LEU A 237 5.39 8.54 13.25
C LEU A 237 5.26 9.99 12.82
N GLN A 238 5.46 10.26 11.53
CA GLN A 238 5.33 11.59 10.95
C GLN A 238 4.12 11.67 10.02
N ASP A 239 3.24 12.62 10.29
CA ASP A 239 2.09 12.92 9.45
C ASP A 239 2.50 13.87 8.31
N ALA A 240 2.22 13.50 7.06
CA ALA A 240 2.41 14.41 5.92
C ALA A 240 1.50 15.64 6.11
N ARG A 241 1.94 16.84 5.75
CA ARG A 241 1.12 18.03 5.99
C ARG A 241 -0.09 18.01 5.05
N LYS A 242 -1.30 18.18 5.62
CA LYS A 242 -2.54 18.29 4.83
C LYS A 242 -2.39 19.33 3.73
N LEU A 243 -2.84 19.00 2.53
CA LEU A 243 -2.90 19.90 1.37
C LEU A 243 -1.52 20.42 0.92
N LYS A 244 -0.44 19.69 1.22
CA LYS A 244 0.88 19.93 0.63
C LYS A 244 1.31 18.72 -0.21
N PRO A 245 1.07 18.75 -1.53
CA PRO A 245 1.54 17.72 -2.48
C PRO A 245 3.07 17.48 -2.41
N THR A 246 3.80 18.41 -1.80
CA THR A 246 5.26 18.43 -1.71
C THR A 246 5.85 17.40 -0.77
N ASP A 247 5.05 16.83 0.13
CA ASP A 247 5.58 15.99 1.20
C ASP A 247 5.85 14.55 0.73
N LYS A 248 5.24 14.11 -0.38
CA LYS A 248 5.36 12.73 -0.91
C LYS A 248 5.55 12.61 -2.44
N PRO A 249 6.34 13.47 -3.13
CA PRO A 249 6.52 13.41 -4.58
C PRO A 249 7.11 12.06 -5.06
N ASN A 250 7.83 11.38 -4.17
CA ASN A 250 8.49 10.11 -4.42
C ASN A 250 7.48 8.97 -4.61
N VAL A 251 6.48 8.92 -3.72
CA VAL A 251 5.43 7.91 -3.74
C VAL A 251 4.42 8.18 -4.87
N GLU A 252 4.06 9.44 -5.12
CA GLU A 252 3.19 9.77 -6.25
C GLU A 252 3.82 9.35 -7.60
N ARG A 253 5.12 9.61 -7.77
CA ARG A 253 5.88 9.14 -8.93
C ARG A 253 5.97 7.62 -9.00
N LEU A 254 6.07 6.96 -7.86
CA LEU A 254 6.08 5.50 -7.78
C LEU A 254 4.76 4.90 -8.24
N PHE A 255 3.61 5.39 -7.76
CA PHE A 255 2.31 4.91 -8.24
C PHE A 255 2.11 5.15 -9.73
N LYS A 256 2.60 6.28 -10.25
CA LYS A 256 2.64 6.50 -11.70
C LYS A 256 3.47 5.43 -12.42
N THR A 257 4.65 5.09 -11.89
CA THR A 257 5.54 4.06 -12.45
C THR A 257 4.89 2.68 -12.41
N ILE A 258 4.29 2.29 -11.26
CA ILE A 258 3.56 1.03 -11.10
C ILE A 258 2.40 0.94 -12.09
N ARG A 259 1.67 2.04 -12.31
CA ARG A 259 0.60 2.04 -13.29
C ARG A 259 1.11 1.74 -14.71
N GLU A 260 2.12 2.50 -15.14
CA GLU A 260 2.66 2.44 -16.50
C GLU A 260 3.42 1.13 -16.78
N GLN A 261 4.06 0.54 -15.78
CA GLN A 261 4.91 -0.65 -15.98
C GLN A 261 4.29 -1.97 -15.53
N PHE A 262 3.23 -1.92 -14.71
CA PHE A 262 2.57 -3.12 -14.20
C PHE A 262 1.08 -3.07 -14.53
N ALA A 263 0.33 -2.11 -13.99
CA ALA A 263 -1.14 -2.14 -14.08
C ALA A 263 -1.67 -2.15 -15.53
N GLU A 264 -1.06 -1.39 -16.43
CA GLU A 264 -1.43 -1.31 -17.85
C GLU A 264 -1.26 -2.64 -18.60
N HIS A 265 -0.42 -3.54 -18.09
CA HIS A 265 -0.13 -4.84 -18.70
C HIS A 265 -0.93 -6.00 -18.07
N VAL A 266 -1.75 -5.72 -17.06
CA VAL A 266 -2.53 -6.74 -16.36
C VAL A 266 -3.96 -6.83 -16.91
N ALA A 267 -4.40 -8.06 -17.19
CA ALA A 267 -5.77 -8.32 -17.61
C ALA A 267 -6.77 -7.87 -16.54
N GLY A 268 -7.71 -7.00 -16.91
CA GLY A 268 -8.60 -6.31 -15.96
C GLY A 268 -8.23 -4.85 -15.68
N TYR A 269 -7.25 -4.29 -16.41
CA TYR A 269 -6.95 -2.86 -16.37
C TYR A 269 -8.16 -2.01 -16.79
N LYS A 270 -8.57 -1.09 -15.92
CA LYS A 270 -9.76 -0.25 -16.11
C LYS A 270 -9.45 1.16 -16.63
N GLY A 271 -8.17 1.53 -16.76
CA GLY A 271 -7.76 2.89 -17.12
C GLY A 271 -7.86 3.91 -15.98
N LEU A 272 -7.11 5.00 -16.12
CA LEU A 272 -6.90 6.04 -15.10
C LEU A 272 -8.17 6.82 -14.69
N ASN A 273 -9.08 7.06 -15.64
CA ASN A 273 -10.26 7.89 -15.44
C ASN A 273 -11.47 7.28 -16.14
N VAL A 274 -12.68 7.73 -15.78
CA VAL A 274 -13.94 7.31 -16.44
C VAL A 274 -13.89 7.48 -17.96
N ALA A 275 -13.16 8.48 -18.47
CA ALA A 275 -12.96 8.72 -19.89
C ALA A 275 -11.99 7.72 -20.58
N HIS A 276 -11.11 7.07 -19.82
CA HIS A 276 -10.19 6.04 -20.28
C HIS A 276 -10.67 4.62 -19.92
N ARG A 277 -11.90 4.50 -19.39
CA ARG A 277 -12.45 3.22 -18.94
C ARG A 277 -13.01 2.44 -20.13
N GLY A 278 -12.34 1.36 -20.48
CA GLY A 278 -12.86 0.37 -21.43
C GLY A 278 -14.15 -0.25 -20.91
N ARG A 279 -15.13 -0.50 -21.80
CA ARG A 279 -16.41 -1.12 -21.42
C ARG A 279 -16.27 -2.57 -20.94
N THR A 280 -15.16 -3.24 -21.26
CA THR A 280 -14.93 -4.67 -21.08
C THR A 280 -13.96 -5.02 -19.95
N ALA A 281 -13.49 -4.05 -19.15
CA ALA A 281 -12.48 -4.32 -18.11
C ALA A 281 -12.94 -5.38 -17.09
N GLU A 282 -14.24 -5.43 -16.78
CA GLU A 282 -14.82 -6.45 -15.90
C GLU A 282 -14.83 -7.85 -16.55
N GLU A 283 -15.01 -7.94 -17.86
CA GLU A 283 -15.00 -9.21 -18.63
C GLU A 283 -13.57 -9.73 -18.87
N GLN A 284 -12.60 -8.82 -18.86
CA GLN A 284 -11.18 -9.10 -19.04
C GLN A 284 -10.46 -9.42 -17.72
N ALA A 285 -11.04 -9.11 -16.57
CA ALA A 285 -10.45 -9.47 -15.28
C ALA A 285 -10.45 -11.00 -15.15
N ARG A 286 -9.25 -11.59 -15.01
CA ARG A 286 -9.07 -13.04 -14.89
C ARG A 286 -8.33 -13.48 -13.63
N TRP A 287 -7.66 -12.54 -12.98
CA TRP A 287 -6.71 -12.82 -11.90
C TRP A 287 -7.30 -12.54 -10.52
N THR A 288 -7.12 -13.49 -9.61
CA THR A 288 -7.40 -13.34 -8.19
C THR A 288 -6.47 -12.31 -7.56
N ILE A 289 -6.83 -11.81 -6.37
CA ILE A 289 -5.96 -10.87 -5.65
C ILE A 289 -4.61 -11.54 -5.30
N ASP A 290 -4.62 -12.84 -5.06
CA ASP A 290 -3.40 -13.60 -4.75
C ASP A 290 -2.49 -13.73 -5.96
N GLU A 291 -3.03 -14.05 -7.14
CA GLU A 291 -2.27 -14.04 -8.39
C GLU A 291 -1.75 -12.64 -8.74
N LEU A 292 -2.57 -11.59 -8.54
CA LEU A 292 -2.11 -10.21 -8.70
C LEU A 292 -0.99 -9.85 -7.73
N THR A 293 -1.03 -10.39 -6.51
CA THR A 293 0.04 -10.22 -5.51
C THR A 293 1.31 -10.95 -5.92
N GLU A 294 1.20 -12.09 -6.60
CA GLU A 294 2.31 -12.82 -7.22
C GLU A 294 2.96 -12.02 -8.33
N PHE A 295 2.18 -11.60 -9.33
CA PHE A 295 2.70 -10.82 -10.45
C PHE A 295 3.32 -9.51 -10.00
N PHE A 296 2.72 -8.84 -9.02
CA PHE A 296 3.27 -7.61 -8.47
C PHE A 296 4.59 -7.85 -7.74
N ALA A 297 4.70 -8.95 -6.98
CA ALA A 297 5.94 -9.32 -6.32
C ALA A 297 7.06 -9.59 -7.33
N GLU A 298 6.78 -10.38 -8.37
CA GLU A 298 7.73 -10.64 -9.45
C GLU A 298 8.15 -9.35 -10.16
N TYR A 299 7.20 -8.48 -10.52
CA TYR A 299 7.49 -7.16 -11.10
C TYR A 299 8.43 -6.34 -10.21
N VAL A 300 8.17 -6.29 -8.90
CA VAL A 300 9.00 -5.53 -7.97
C VAL A 300 10.42 -6.07 -7.95
N ILE A 301 10.59 -7.39 -7.76
CA ILE A 301 11.89 -8.02 -7.58
C ILE A 301 12.69 -8.08 -8.90
N ALA A 302 12.07 -8.52 -9.99
CA ALA A 302 12.73 -8.73 -11.27
C ALA A 302 12.95 -7.44 -12.07
N VAL A 303 12.04 -6.46 -11.95
CA VAL A 303 12.06 -5.27 -12.80
C VAL A 303 12.33 -4.01 -11.98
N TYR A 304 11.45 -3.65 -11.04
CA TYR A 304 11.51 -2.34 -10.39
C TYR A 304 12.81 -2.10 -9.62
N GLN A 305 13.21 -3.08 -8.80
CA GLN A 305 14.38 -2.99 -7.91
C GLN A 305 15.72 -2.99 -8.66
N ARG A 306 15.75 -3.55 -9.88
CA ARG A 306 16.95 -3.72 -10.71
C ARG A 306 17.09 -2.67 -11.81
N ARG A 307 15.99 -2.00 -12.18
CA ARG A 307 15.99 -0.98 -13.22
C ARG A 307 16.64 0.31 -12.69
N HIS A 308 17.46 0.97 -13.52
CA HIS A 308 18.00 2.30 -13.18
C HIS A 308 16.93 3.40 -13.21
N HIS A 309 16.88 4.23 -12.16
CA HIS A 309 15.86 5.28 -12.02
C HIS A 309 16.44 6.67 -12.26
N ARG A 310 15.87 7.42 -13.23
CA ARG A 310 16.35 8.79 -13.56
C ARG A 310 16.23 9.80 -12.40
N GLY A 311 15.32 9.56 -11.46
CA GLY A 311 15.07 10.45 -10.32
C GLY A 311 15.72 9.99 -9.02
N LEU A 312 16.55 8.95 -9.07
CA LEU A 312 17.34 8.46 -7.94
C LEU A 312 18.76 8.96 -8.11
N THR A 313 19.14 9.90 -7.24
CA THR A 313 20.45 10.56 -7.27
C THR A 313 21.15 10.33 -5.94
N LEU A 314 22.36 9.80 -5.99
CA LEU A 314 23.16 9.58 -4.79
C LEU A 314 23.90 10.85 -4.40
N HIS A 315 23.99 11.09 -3.09
CA HIS A 315 24.76 12.22 -2.57
C HIS A 315 26.25 12.05 -2.96
N GLY A 316 26.84 13.09 -3.54
CA GLY A 316 28.21 13.05 -4.09
C GLY A 316 28.35 12.47 -5.50
N PHE A 317 27.30 11.83 -6.05
CA PHE A 317 27.31 11.24 -7.39
C PHE A 317 26.02 11.58 -8.17
N PRO A 318 25.79 12.87 -8.50
CA PRO A 318 24.53 13.31 -9.11
C PRO A 318 24.27 12.75 -10.51
N ASP A 319 25.33 12.42 -11.25
CA ASP A 319 25.23 11.90 -12.63
C ASP A 319 25.13 10.38 -12.69
N LEU A 320 25.41 9.69 -11.58
CA LEU A 320 25.37 8.24 -11.51
C LEU A 320 23.91 7.77 -11.46
N ARG A 321 23.48 7.10 -12.53
CA ARG A 321 22.17 6.45 -12.59
C ARG A 321 22.27 5.07 -11.99
N VAL A 322 21.45 4.82 -10.98
CA VAL A 322 21.44 3.56 -10.25
C VAL A 322 20.03 3.03 -10.11
N SER A 323 19.96 1.72 -9.94
CA SER A 323 18.78 1.02 -9.47
C SER A 323 18.61 1.18 -7.97
N PRO A 324 17.39 0.98 -7.44
CA PRO A 324 17.17 0.91 -6.00
C PRO A 324 18.10 -0.07 -5.28
N ASN A 325 18.35 -1.26 -5.86
CA ASN A 325 19.23 -2.25 -5.28
C ASN A 325 20.70 -1.81 -5.23
N GLU A 326 21.21 -1.17 -6.29
CA GLU A 326 22.55 -0.58 -6.29
C GLU A 326 22.67 0.58 -5.30
N ALA A 327 21.65 1.45 -5.23
CA ALA A 327 21.60 2.54 -4.27
C ALA A 327 21.61 2.03 -2.82
N TYR A 328 20.85 0.97 -2.53
CA TYR A 328 20.87 0.32 -1.23
C TYR A 328 22.26 -0.26 -0.91
N ALA A 329 22.85 -1.03 -1.83
CA ALA A 329 24.18 -1.61 -1.63
C ALA A 329 25.26 -0.54 -1.36
N MET A 330 25.23 0.57 -2.10
CA MET A 330 26.15 1.69 -1.88
C MET A 330 25.88 2.42 -0.57
N ALA A 331 24.61 2.62 -0.21
CA ALA A 331 24.24 3.30 1.02
C ALA A 331 24.61 2.48 2.27
N LEU A 332 24.61 1.15 2.19
CA LEU A 332 25.15 0.31 3.26
C LEU A 332 26.66 0.50 3.43
N GLY A 333 27.40 0.68 2.32
CA GLY A 333 28.84 0.94 2.36
C GLY A 333 29.20 2.28 3.04
N SER A 334 28.31 3.27 3.00
CA SER A 334 28.54 4.59 3.60
C SER A 334 27.91 4.77 4.98
N ALA A 335 26.74 4.19 5.24
CA ALA A 335 25.97 4.38 6.47
C ALA A 335 25.98 3.17 7.42
N GLY A 336 26.48 2.01 6.98
CA GLY A 336 26.40 0.76 7.71
C GLY A 336 25.04 0.05 7.58
N TYR A 337 24.91 -1.11 8.23
CA TYR A 337 23.70 -1.93 8.25
C TYR A 337 23.10 -1.98 9.65
N VAL A 338 21.77 -1.85 9.72
CA VAL A 338 21.00 -2.00 10.94
C VAL A 338 20.26 -3.34 10.88
N ASP A 339 20.59 -4.23 11.80
CA ASP A 339 19.89 -5.51 11.94
C ASP A 339 18.43 -5.28 12.31
N CYS A 340 17.52 -5.97 11.62
CA CYS A 340 16.11 -6.02 12.00
C CYS A 340 15.92 -7.04 13.13
N PRO A 341 15.38 -6.64 14.31
CA PRO A 341 15.23 -7.54 15.43
C PRO A 341 14.28 -8.71 15.10
N ARG A 342 14.79 -9.92 15.31
CA ARG A 342 14.11 -11.22 15.21
C ARG A 342 13.27 -11.48 16.45
N GLU A 343 12.20 -10.74 16.66
CA GLU A 343 11.22 -11.13 17.67
C GLU A 343 10.24 -12.13 17.05
N ALA A 344 10.30 -13.40 17.49
CA ALA A 344 9.23 -14.34 17.20
C ALA A 344 7.92 -13.75 17.73
N ASN A 345 6.80 -13.92 17.01
CA ASN A 345 5.47 -13.43 17.39
C ASN A 345 5.14 -11.97 17.05
N VAL A 346 5.91 -11.32 16.15
CA VAL A 346 5.59 -9.97 15.67
C VAL A 346 4.15 -9.89 15.16
N TYR A 347 3.67 -10.95 14.52
CA TYR A 347 2.27 -11.06 14.10
C TYR A 347 1.28 -10.82 15.25
N PHE A 348 1.43 -11.51 16.39
CA PHE A 348 0.53 -11.39 17.54
C PHE A 348 0.61 -10.01 18.21
N GLU A 349 1.80 -9.38 18.22
CA GLU A 349 1.98 -8.03 18.73
C GLU A 349 1.27 -6.94 17.92
N LEU A 350 1.05 -7.19 16.63
CA LEU A 350 0.35 -6.30 15.71
C LEU A 350 -1.17 -6.47 15.73
N LEU A 351 -1.68 -7.49 16.41
CA LEU A 351 -3.12 -7.70 16.49
C LEU A 351 -3.80 -6.63 17.37
N PRO A 352 -5.05 -6.24 17.05
CA PRO A 352 -5.91 -5.46 17.95
C PRO A 352 -5.92 -6.00 19.38
N ILE A 353 -6.01 -5.09 20.37
CA ILE A 353 -6.14 -5.46 21.79
C ILE A 353 -7.58 -5.21 22.23
N ALA A 354 -8.20 -6.24 22.81
CA ALA A 354 -9.39 -6.11 23.63
C ALA A 354 -8.99 -6.24 25.10
N LYS A 355 -9.24 -5.20 25.90
CA LYS A 355 -9.06 -5.24 27.35
C LYS A 355 -10.24 -5.98 27.98
N ARG A 356 -10.00 -7.13 28.60
CA ARG A 356 -11.05 -8.02 29.14
C ARG A 356 -10.75 -8.53 30.54
N VAL A 357 -11.81 -8.84 31.27
CA VAL A 357 -11.72 -9.64 32.50
C VAL A 357 -11.59 -11.10 32.10
N VAL A 358 -10.74 -11.85 32.81
CA VAL A 358 -10.66 -13.30 32.68
C VAL A 358 -11.63 -13.90 33.68
N HIS A 359 -12.61 -14.66 33.22
CA HIS A 359 -13.59 -15.36 34.05
C HIS A 359 -13.22 -16.86 34.17
N PRO A 360 -13.83 -17.61 35.10
CA PRO A 360 -13.64 -19.07 35.18
C PRO A 360 -13.94 -19.81 33.87
N TYR A 361 -14.91 -19.32 33.12
CA TYR A 361 -15.32 -19.88 31.82
C TYR A 361 -14.46 -19.37 30.64
N GLY A 362 -13.48 -18.51 30.90
CA GLY A 362 -12.60 -17.91 29.90
C GLY A 362 -12.85 -16.40 29.70
N VAL A 363 -12.68 -15.94 28.46
CA VAL A 363 -12.76 -14.53 28.08
C VAL A 363 -13.88 -14.33 27.06
N GLU A 364 -14.75 -13.36 27.31
CA GLU A 364 -15.77 -12.96 26.33
C GLU A 364 -15.25 -11.81 25.45
N LEU A 365 -15.30 -12.02 24.13
CA LEU A 365 -14.92 -11.03 23.13
C LEU A 365 -15.82 -11.14 21.91
N ASN A 366 -16.41 -10.02 21.48
CA ASN A 366 -17.35 -9.99 20.36
C ASN A 366 -18.49 -11.00 20.53
N HIS A 367 -19.06 -11.16 21.73
CA HIS A 367 -20.05 -12.20 22.02
C HIS A 367 -19.57 -13.60 21.60
N LEU A 368 -18.28 -13.89 21.76
CA LEU A 368 -17.70 -15.23 21.62
C LEU A 368 -16.89 -15.51 22.88
N THR A 369 -17.04 -16.70 23.44
CA THR A 369 -16.32 -17.09 24.66
C THR A 369 -15.10 -17.93 24.31
N TYR A 370 -13.90 -17.40 24.59
CA TYR A 370 -12.62 -18.05 24.32
C TYR A 370 -12.03 -18.65 25.58
N ASN A 371 -11.44 -19.84 25.50
CA ASN A 371 -10.80 -20.48 26.65
C ASN A 371 -9.51 -21.23 26.28
N ALA A 372 -8.63 -21.37 27.27
CA ALA A 372 -7.46 -22.23 27.27
C ALA A 372 -6.99 -22.45 28.71
N ASP A 373 -6.29 -23.55 28.98
CA ASP A 373 -5.87 -23.95 30.34
C ASP A 373 -5.07 -22.85 31.08
N ILE A 374 -4.30 -22.05 30.34
CA ILE A 374 -3.50 -20.97 30.92
C ILE A 374 -4.34 -19.91 31.65
N LEU A 375 -5.60 -19.71 31.25
CA LEU A 375 -6.48 -18.69 31.85
C LEU A 375 -6.88 -19.05 33.29
N TYR A 376 -6.82 -20.32 33.69
CA TYR A 376 -7.08 -20.74 35.07
C TYR A 376 -6.09 -20.14 36.08
N ARG A 377 -4.90 -19.72 35.63
CA ARG A 377 -3.93 -19.01 36.47
C ARG A 377 -4.36 -17.56 36.76
N TYR A 378 -5.17 -16.96 35.89
CA TYR A 378 -5.43 -15.52 35.85
C TYR A 378 -6.87 -15.11 36.16
N TRP A 379 -7.85 -16.02 36.26
CA TRP A 379 -9.27 -15.66 36.41
C TRP A 379 -9.66 -14.93 37.71
N LYS A 380 -8.84 -15.01 38.77
CA LYS A 380 -9.01 -14.18 39.99
C LYS A 380 -7.98 -13.05 40.08
N ALA A 381 -7.04 -13.00 39.15
CA ALA A 381 -5.96 -12.03 39.19
C ALA A 381 -6.43 -10.74 38.52
N LYS A 382 -6.22 -9.62 39.23
CA LYS A 382 -6.35 -8.28 38.65
C LYS A 382 -5.13 -8.03 37.78
N ALA A 383 -5.35 -7.61 36.54
CA ALA A 383 -4.24 -7.35 35.64
C ALA A 383 -3.42 -6.14 36.14
N PRO A 384 -2.07 -6.14 36.02
CA PRO A 384 -1.21 -5.05 36.46
C PRO A 384 -1.25 -3.82 35.53
N TYR A 385 -2.36 -3.60 34.82
CA TYR A 385 -2.55 -2.55 33.83
C TYR A 385 -3.66 -1.59 34.25
N PRO A 386 -3.68 -0.34 33.73
CA PRO A 386 -4.77 0.60 33.99
C PRO A 386 -6.14 0.00 33.63
N GLY A 387 -7.05 0.01 34.61
CA GLY A 387 -8.38 -0.60 34.51
C GLY A 387 -8.45 -2.05 35.01
N GLU A 388 -7.34 -2.65 35.45
CA GLU A 388 -7.26 -4.02 35.97
C GLU A 388 -7.70 -5.11 34.97
N LEU A 389 -7.69 -4.79 33.66
CA LEU A 389 -8.12 -5.67 32.56
C LEU A 389 -6.93 -6.29 31.83
N TRP A 390 -7.07 -7.56 31.46
CA TRP A 390 -6.09 -8.32 30.71
C TRP A 390 -6.14 -7.98 29.21
N PRO A 391 -4.98 -7.75 28.55
CA PRO A 391 -4.93 -7.51 27.12
C PRO A 391 -5.09 -8.83 26.35
N ILE A 392 -6.15 -8.92 25.55
CA ILE A 392 -6.45 -10.08 24.71
C ILE A 392 -6.31 -9.66 23.25
N ARG A 393 -5.46 -10.35 22.50
CA ARG A 393 -5.27 -10.11 21.07
C ARG A 393 -6.28 -10.91 20.26
N TYR A 394 -6.68 -10.38 19.12
CA TYR A 394 -7.52 -11.12 18.17
C TYR A 394 -7.29 -10.60 16.75
N ASP A 395 -7.39 -11.47 15.75
CA ASP A 395 -7.36 -11.06 14.35
C ASP A 395 -8.80 -10.89 13.84
N PRO A 396 -9.24 -9.69 13.42
CA PRO A 396 -10.57 -9.49 12.85
C PRO A 396 -10.84 -10.33 11.58
N ARG A 397 -9.79 -10.87 10.96
CA ARG A 397 -9.85 -11.72 9.77
C ARG A 397 -10.06 -13.20 10.12
N ASN A 398 -9.82 -13.60 11.37
CA ASN A 398 -10.06 -14.95 11.87
C ASN A 398 -10.43 -14.93 13.36
N LEU A 399 -11.73 -15.06 13.65
CA LEU A 399 -12.28 -15.01 15.02
C LEU A 399 -12.42 -16.40 15.68
N LEU A 400 -11.91 -17.48 15.08
CA LEU A 400 -11.88 -18.79 15.76
C LEU A 400 -10.96 -18.80 16.98
N HIS A 401 -9.95 -17.93 16.96
CA HIS A 401 -8.93 -17.84 17.98
C HIS A 401 -8.81 -16.41 18.50
N ALA A 402 -8.48 -16.31 19.78
CA ALA A 402 -7.90 -15.13 20.40
C ALA A 402 -6.54 -15.52 20.98
N TYR A 403 -5.72 -14.55 21.36
CA TYR A 403 -4.37 -14.81 21.86
C TYR A 403 -4.10 -14.05 23.16
N PHE A 404 -3.48 -14.73 24.10
CA PHE A 404 -3.12 -14.21 25.40
C PHE A 404 -1.62 -14.29 25.58
N LEU A 405 -0.98 -13.18 25.92
CA LEU A 405 0.44 -13.14 26.29
C LEU A 405 0.54 -13.42 27.79
N ASP A 406 1.13 -14.55 28.16
CA ASP A 406 1.38 -14.85 29.56
C ASP A 406 2.49 -13.91 30.09
N PRO A 407 2.21 -13.04 31.07
CA PRO A 407 3.18 -12.08 31.59
C PRO A 407 4.33 -12.71 32.39
N SER A 408 4.21 -13.98 32.79
CA SER A 408 5.21 -14.66 33.61
C SER A 408 6.37 -15.24 32.81
N ASP A 409 6.15 -15.61 31.56
CA ASP A 409 7.17 -16.20 30.67
C ASP A 409 7.25 -15.54 29.30
N GLY A 410 6.35 -14.61 28.98
CA GLY A 410 6.32 -13.89 27.70
C GLY A 410 5.84 -14.73 26.52
N ARG A 411 5.16 -15.87 26.76
CA ARG A 411 4.67 -16.74 25.68
C ARG A 411 3.25 -16.43 25.27
N TRP A 412 2.98 -16.57 23.97
CA TRP A 412 1.65 -16.46 23.42
C TRP A 412 0.89 -17.78 23.54
N HIS A 413 -0.32 -17.70 24.08
CA HIS A 413 -1.25 -18.82 24.18
C HIS A 413 -2.47 -18.58 23.30
N VAL A 414 -2.81 -19.59 22.51
CA VAL A 414 -4.02 -19.58 21.68
C VAL A 414 -5.22 -19.90 22.56
N LEU A 415 -6.20 -19.01 22.57
CA LEU A 415 -7.51 -19.20 23.19
C LEU A 415 -8.49 -19.60 22.09
N ARG A 416 -9.07 -20.80 22.18
CA ARG A 416 -10.03 -21.28 21.18
C ARG A 416 -11.44 -20.87 21.55
N TRP A 417 -12.25 -20.49 20.57
CA TRP A 417 -13.67 -20.27 20.79
C TRP A 417 -14.34 -21.59 21.24
N THR A 418 -14.94 -21.54 22.42
CA THR A 418 -15.48 -22.72 23.15
C THR A 418 -16.65 -23.40 22.45
N HIS A 419 -17.43 -22.64 21.66
CA HIS A 419 -18.62 -23.15 20.97
C HIS A 419 -18.38 -23.34 19.46
N ALA A 420 -17.11 -23.29 19.02
CA ALA A 420 -16.76 -23.60 17.65
C ALA A 420 -17.09 -25.07 17.36
N LEU A 421 -18.03 -25.33 16.44
CA LEU A 421 -18.26 -26.69 15.97
C LEU A 421 -17.07 -27.15 15.13
N GLY A 422 -16.83 -28.47 15.07
CA GLY A 422 -15.68 -29.04 14.36
C GLY A 422 -15.61 -28.68 12.86
N GLU A 423 -16.75 -28.33 12.28
CA GLU A 423 -16.90 -27.98 10.86
C GLU A 423 -16.61 -26.50 10.55
N HIS A 424 -16.50 -25.64 11.59
CA HIS A 424 -16.32 -24.21 11.37
C HIS A 424 -14.98 -23.91 10.71
N GLN A 425 -15.06 -23.29 9.53
CA GLN A 425 -13.91 -22.66 8.91
C GLN A 425 -13.61 -21.29 9.54
N PRO A 426 -12.36 -20.78 9.45
CA PRO A 426 -12.03 -19.41 9.84
C PRO A 426 -13.03 -18.39 9.29
N PHE A 427 -13.44 -17.44 10.13
CA PHE A 427 -14.42 -16.41 9.75
C PHE A 427 -14.06 -15.04 10.30
N THR A 428 -14.52 -14.01 9.60
CA THR A 428 -14.18 -12.61 9.90
C THR A 428 -15.18 -11.95 10.86
N ASP A 429 -14.83 -10.76 11.38
CA ASP A 429 -15.75 -9.90 12.14
C ASP A 429 -16.99 -9.49 11.33
N ILE A 430 -16.83 -9.41 10.01
CA ILE A 430 -17.88 -9.10 9.06
C ILE A 430 -18.86 -10.28 8.96
N THR A 431 -18.37 -11.52 8.87
CA THR A 431 -19.19 -12.74 8.89
C THR A 431 -19.93 -12.87 10.22
N LEU A 432 -19.25 -12.68 11.35
CA LEU A 432 -19.86 -12.74 12.68
C LEU A 432 -20.98 -11.70 12.87
N ARG A 433 -20.79 -10.48 12.36
CA ARG A 433 -21.83 -9.43 12.41
C ARG A 433 -23.08 -9.82 11.64
N GLU A 434 -22.93 -10.53 10.53
CA GLU A 434 -24.08 -11.03 9.75
C GLU A 434 -24.77 -12.19 10.45
N ALA A 435 -24.01 -13.14 11.02
CA ALA A 435 -24.58 -14.23 11.82
C ALA A 435 -25.46 -13.66 12.95
N LYS A 436 -24.95 -12.66 13.68
CA LYS A 436 -25.69 -11.95 14.73
C LYS A 436 -26.94 -11.25 14.22
N ARG A 437 -26.87 -10.62 13.04
CA ARG A 437 -28.03 -9.99 12.41
C ARG A 437 -29.11 -11.03 12.11
N LEU A 438 -28.74 -12.19 11.56
CA LEU A 438 -29.67 -13.26 11.20
C LEU A 438 -30.35 -13.87 12.43
N ILE A 439 -29.62 -14.14 13.51
CA ILE A 439 -30.22 -14.67 14.74
C ILE A 439 -31.15 -13.65 15.41
N THR A 440 -30.78 -12.35 15.38
CA THR A 440 -31.64 -11.27 15.88
C THR A 440 -32.95 -11.19 15.08
N LEU A 441 -32.88 -11.33 13.76
CA LEU A 441 -34.07 -11.39 12.90
C LEU A 441 -34.94 -12.63 13.16
N ARG A 442 -34.32 -13.75 13.59
CA ARG A 442 -35.01 -14.97 14.04
C ARG A 442 -35.54 -14.86 15.48
N GLY A 443 -35.47 -13.69 16.12
CA GLY A 443 -35.96 -13.45 17.48
C GLY A 443 -35.06 -14.01 18.59
N ARG A 444 -33.82 -14.39 18.29
CA ARG A 444 -32.84 -14.88 19.26
C ARG A 444 -31.87 -13.78 19.68
N ALA A 445 -31.35 -13.91 20.90
CA ALA A 445 -30.37 -12.99 21.45
C ALA A 445 -28.96 -13.26 20.85
N PRO A 446 -28.17 -12.22 20.54
CA PRO A 446 -26.83 -12.39 19.98
C PRO A 446 -25.79 -13.00 20.92
N GLU A 447 -26.13 -13.14 22.21
CA GLU A 447 -25.33 -13.81 23.24
C GLU A 447 -25.47 -15.34 23.22
N ASP A 448 -26.51 -15.86 22.56
CA ASP A 448 -26.74 -17.30 22.37
C ASP A 448 -25.65 -17.90 21.47
N GLN A 449 -24.58 -18.42 22.10
CA GLN A 449 -23.40 -18.96 21.43
C GLN A 449 -23.74 -20.11 20.47
N GLU A 450 -24.71 -20.95 20.83
CA GLU A 450 -25.14 -22.08 20.02
C GLU A 450 -25.88 -21.58 18.77
N ALA A 451 -26.76 -20.59 18.92
CA ALA A 451 -27.41 -19.97 17.78
C ALA A 451 -26.41 -19.23 16.87
N VAL A 452 -25.40 -18.57 17.43
CA VAL A 452 -24.31 -17.94 16.67
C VAL A 452 -23.53 -19.01 15.90
N ALA A 453 -23.20 -20.14 16.54
CA ALA A 453 -22.48 -21.24 15.91
C ALA A 453 -23.27 -21.81 14.73
N GLN A 454 -24.53 -22.18 14.96
CA GLN A 454 -25.40 -22.69 13.91
C GLN A 454 -25.59 -21.68 12.78
N ALA A 455 -25.76 -20.39 13.08
CA ALA A 455 -25.91 -19.36 12.06
C ALA A 455 -24.64 -19.16 11.23
N LEU A 456 -23.46 -19.35 11.81
CA LEU A 456 -22.19 -19.33 11.08
C LEU A 456 -22.07 -20.55 10.17
N THR A 457 -22.42 -21.75 10.64
CA THR A 457 -22.51 -22.95 9.79
C THR A 457 -23.50 -22.75 8.65
N ASP A 458 -24.71 -22.25 8.93
CA ASP A 458 -25.71 -21.93 7.91
C ASP A 458 -25.14 -20.95 6.87
N LEU A 459 -24.40 -19.92 7.32
CA LEU A 459 -23.77 -18.94 6.43
C LEU A 459 -22.67 -19.56 5.59
N GLN A 460 -21.81 -20.40 6.17
CA GLN A 460 -20.74 -21.11 5.46
C GLN A 460 -21.31 -22.10 4.45
N ASN A 461 -22.34 -22.86 4.81
CA ASN A 461 -23.00 -23.79 3.89
C ASN A 461 -23.77 -23.07 2.76
N ARG A 462 -24.40 -21.92 3.05
CA ARG A 462 -24.96 -21.04 2.00
C ARG A 462 -23.88 -20.41 1.14
N THR A 463 -22.67 -20.29 1.68
CA THR A 463 -21.51 -19.79 0.97
C THR A 463 -21.04 -20.78 -0.12
N ASP A 464 -21.43 -22.04 0.01
CA ASP A 464 -21.20 -23.08 -1.00
C ASP A 464 -22.29 -23.14 -2.10
N ALA A 465 -23.31 -22.25 -2.02
CA ALA A 465 -24.44 -22.14 -2.97
C ALA A 465 -24.54 -20.72 -3.59
N PRO A 466 -23.55 -20.31 -4.42
CA PRO A 466 -23.40 -18.93 -4.91
C PRO A 466 -24.52 -18.47 -5.85
N GLU A 467 -25.30 -19.39 -6.43
CA GLU A 467 -26.38 -19.12 -7.38
C GLU A 467 -27.52 -18.27 -6.81
N THR A 468 -27.64 -18.20 -5.47
CA THR A 468 -28.69 -17.43 -4.78
C THR A 468 -28.26 -16.02 -4.36
N TRP A 469 -27.01 -15.64 -4.61
CA TRP A 469 -26.43 -14.43 -4.02
C TRP A 469 -26.64 -13.16 -4.84
N THR A 470 -26.89 -12.07 -4.13
CA THR A 470 -26.85 -10.75 -4.75
C THR A 470 -25.41 -10.36 -5.10
N ALA A 471 -25.24 -9.37 -5.98
CA ALA A 471 -23.91 -8.82 -6.29
C ALA A 471 -23.20 -8.22 -5.06
N ALA A 472 -23.97 -7.74 -4.07
CA ALA A 472 -23.42 -7.21 -2.83
C ALA A 472 -22.90 -8.35 -1.92
N ASP A 473 -23.64 -9.45 -1.84
CA ASP A 473 -23.24 -10.65 -1.08
C ASP A 473 -21.96 -11.25 -1.65
N ARG A 474 -21.86 -11.36 -2.98
CA ARG A 474 -20.66 -11.82 -3.68
C ARG A 474 -19.43 -11.00 -3.34
N LYS A 475 -19.50 -9.67 -3.50
CA LYS A 475 -18.38 -8.77 -3.16
C LYS A 475 -17.97 -8.85 -1.69
N ARG A 476 -18.95 -9.03 -0.79
CA ARG A 476 -18.70 -9.18 0.65
C ARG A 476 -17.95 -10.48 0.93
N HIS A 477 -18.43 -11.58 0.36
CA HIS A 477 -17.80 -12.89 0.51
C HIS A 477 -16.37 -12.89 -0.03
N THR A 478 -16.13 -12.38 -1.25
CA THR A 478 -14.78 -12.26 -1.83
C THR A 478 -13.82 -11.57 -0.87
N ARG A 479 -14.27 -10.46 -0.26
CA ARG A 479 -13.47 -9.68 0.67
C ARG A 479 -13.16 -10.48 1.94
N ASP A 480 -14.14 -11.19 2.47
CA ASP A 480 -13.99 -11.95 3.71
C ASP A 480 -13.09 -13.19 3.50
N ALA A 481 -13.28 -13.91 2.38
CA ALA A 481 -12.44 -15.04 1.99
C ALA A 481 -10.98 -14.63 1.78
N HIS A 482 -10.74 -13.54 1.04
CA HIS A 482 -9.38 -13.00 0.86
C HIS A 482 -8.73 -12.63 2.20
N ARG A 483 -9.49 -12.03 3.12
CA ARG A 483 -8.98 -11.67 4.46
C ARG A 483 -8.59 -12.89 5.27
N GLY A 484 -9.40 -13.95 5.24
CA GLY A 484 -9.07 -15.22 5.88
C GLY A 484 -7.80 -15.84 5.30
N ALA A 485 -7.69 -15.91 3.97
CA ALA A 485 -6.50 -16.44 3.29
C ALA A 485 -5.24 -15.59 3.55
N ALA A 486 -5.36 -14.26 3.63
CA ALA A 486 -4.26 -13.38 4.00
C ALA A 486 -3.79 -13.63 5.44
N GLN A 487 -4.73 -13.84 6.37
CA GLN A 487 -4.41 -14.17 7.76
C GLN A 487 -3.64 -15.50 7.88
N SER A 488 -4.08 -16.55 7.20
CA SER A 488 -3.39 -17.84 7.21
C SER A 488 -1.94 -17.73 6.71
N ARG A 489 -1.70 -16.93 5.66
CA ARG A 489 -0.36 -16.65 5.14
C ARG A 489 0.50 -15.85 6.12
N ASP A 490 -0.07 -14.84 6.77
CA ASP A 490 0.65 -14.03 7.75
C ASP A 490 1.12 -14.87 8.95
N VAL A 491 0.27 -15.79 9.44
CA VAL A 491 0.64 -16.75 10.50
C VAL A 491 1.74 -17.70 10.01
N GLN A 492 1.57 -18.30 8.82
CA GLN A 492 2.59 -19.18 8.25
C GLN A 492 3.94 -18.48 8.06
N ARG A 493 3.95 -17.20 7.68
CA ARG A 493 5.18 -16.41 7.50
C ARG A 493 5.91 -16.13 8.82
N ASP A 494 5.17 -16.04 9.92
CA ASP A 494 5.73 -15.88 11.27
C ASP A 494 6.25 -17.23 11.81
N ASP A 495 5.60 -18.34 11.45
CA ASP A 495 5.92 -19.72 11.88
C ASP A 495 6.94 -20.47 10.99
N ALA A 496 7.25 -20.00 9.78
CA ALA A 496 8.00 -20.77 8.78
C ALA A 496 9.44 -21.14 9.25
N PRO A 497 9.82 -22.43 9.24
CA PRO A 497 11.18 -22.88 9.50
C PRO A 497 12.09 -22.56 8.31
N VAL A 498 13.32 -22.13 8.60
CA VAL A 498 14.24 -21.50 7.65
C VAL A 498 15.05 -22.48 6.78
N ASN A 499 14.82 -23.80 6.91
CA ASN A 499 15.71 -24.79 6.30
C ASN A 499 14.91 -25.87 5.56
N ASN A 500 14.80 -25.78 4.23
CA ASN A 500 14.38 -26.92 3.41
C ASN A 500 14.91 -26.92 1.96
N HIS A 501 16.12 -26.39 1.73
CA HIS A 501 16.82 -26.53 0.45
C HIS A 501 18.23 -27.13 0.61
N PRO A 502 18.73 -27.86 -0.42
CA PRO A 502 20.08 -28.42 -0.38
C PRO A 502 21.13 -27.31 -0.22
N PRO A 503 22.26 -27.59 0.44
CA PRO A 503 23.32 -26.60 0.65
C PRO A 503 23.76 -26.00 -0.68
N LEU A 504 23.94 -24.68 -0.67
CA LEU A 504 24.43 -23.93 -1.83
C LEU A 504 25.75 -24.52 -2.31
N THR A 505 25.83 -24.86 -3.60
CA THR A 505 27.08 -25.21 -4.24
C THR A 505 27.95 -23.95 -4.30
N ALA A 506 29.07 -23.94 -3.58
CA ALA A 506 30.03 -22.85 -3.70
C ALA A 506 30.43 -22.73 -5.18
N VAL A 507 30.25 -21.54 -5.76
CA VAL A 507 30.96 -21.20 -7.01
C VAL A 507 32.43 -21.17 -6.62
N PRO A 508 33.30 -22.01 -7.21
CA PRO A 508 34.72 -21.99 -6.89
C PRO A 508 35.25 -20.58 -7.11
N ASP A 509 36.10 -20.11 -6.18
CA ASP A 509 36.80 -18.85 -6.34
C ASP A 509 37.45 -18.81 -7.74
N ALA A 510 37.40 -17.64 -8.37
CA ALA A 510 38.16 -17.43 -9.60
C ALA A 510 39.61 -17.82 -9.30
N ALA A 511 40.19 -18.71 -10.11
CA ALA A 511 41.53 -19.21 -9.88
C ALA A 511 42.48 -18.04 -9.63
N ASP A 512 43.25 -18.12 -8.55
CA ASP A 512 44.34 -17.20 -8.24
C ASP A 512 45.40 -17.27 -9.34
N GLU A 513 45.12 -16.69 -10.51
CA GLU A 513 46.16 -16.31 -11.44
C GLU A 513 46.78 -15.03 -10.89
N GLU A 514 47.93 -15.20 -10.21
CA GLU A 514 48.86 -14.13 -9.87
C GLU A 514 49.11 -13.27 -11.13
N THR A 515 48.32 -12.22 -11.30
CA THR A 515 48.52 -11.23 -12.33
C THR A 515 49.32 -10.11 -11.69
N GLU A 516 50.58 -9.98 -12.14
CA GLU A 516 51.44 -8.88 -11.69
C GLU A 516 50.73 -7.52 -11.91
N PRO A 517 50.87 -6.57 -10.97
CA PRO A 517 50.15 -5.31 -11.05
C PRO A 517 50.75 -4.44 -12.16
N GLY A 518 50.17 -4.50 -13.37
CA GLY A 518 50.60 -3.65 -14.47
C GLY A 518 50.00 -3.93 -15.85
N GLU A 519 49.56 -5.15 -16.15
CA GLU A 519 48.96 -5.48 -17.45
C GLU A 519 47.49 -5.85 -17.29
N TRP A 520 46.60 -4.96 -17.72
CA TRP A 520 45.23 -5.35 -18.03
C TRP A 520 45.31 -6.20 -19.29
N GLY A 521 45.48 -7.51 -19.10
CA GLY A 521 45.50 -8.47 -20.18
C GLY A 521 44.26 -8.30 -21.06
N ASP A 522 44.49 -8.19 -22.37
CA ASP A 522 43.44 -8.00 -23.37
C ASP A 522 42.39 -9.11 -23.19
N LEU A 523 41.20 -8.71 -22.75
CA LEU A 523 40.11 -9.64 -22.45
C LEU A 523 39.66 -10.22 -23.80
N ASP A 524 40.07 -11.46 -24.11
CA ASP A 524 39.72 -12.13 -25.34
C ASP A 524 38.21 -12.45 -25.36
N LEU A 525 37.43 -11.49 -25.86
CA LEU A 525 35.97 -11.56 -25.98
C LEU A 525 35.50 -12.75 -26.82
N SER A 526 36.39 -13.39 -27.59
CA SER A 526 36.07 -14.61 -28.35
C SER A 526 35.93 -15.85 -27.46
N LYS A 527 36.45 -15.81 -26.21
CA LYS A 527 36.37 -16.89 -25.22
C LYS A 527 35.23 -16.73 -24.22
N VAL A 528 34.61 -15.56 -24.17
CA VAL A 528 33.42 -15.31 -23.35
C VAL A 528 32.23 -15.98 -24.04
N ARG A 529 31.76 -17.11 -23.50
CA ARG A 529 30.47 -17.67 -23.92
C ARG A 529 29.38 -16.65 -23.59
N ALA A 530 28.70 -16.15 -24.62
CA ALA A 530 27.51 -15.35 -24.43
C ALA A 530 26.51 -16.16 -23.59
N ALA A 531 25.99 -15.55 -22.52
CA ALA A 531 24.83 -16.10 -21.84
C ALA A 531 23.67 -16.12 -22.85
N ASP A 532 22.85 -17.18 -22.81
CA ASP A 532 21.67 -17.28 -23.67
C ASP A 532 20.81 -16.02 -23.48
N VAL A 533 20.83 -15.15 -24.49
CA VAL A 533 20.01 -13.95 -24.52
C VAL A 533 18.60 -14.43 -24.79
N TRP A 534 17.72 -14.24 -23.82
CA TRP A 534 16.29 -14.48 -23.96
C TRP A 534 15.78 -13.73 -25.21
N ASP A 535 15.28 -14.50 -26.19
CA ASP A 535 14.68 -13.99 -27.43
C ASP A 535 13.16 -13.88 -27.26
N PRO A 536 12.60 -12.66 -27.19
CA PRO A 536 11.16 -12.46 -27.04
C PRO A 536 10.32 -12.95 -28.22
N ASP A 537 10.92 -13.23 -29.39
CA ASP A 537 10.20 -13.65 -30.60
C ASP A 537 10.21 -15.17 -30.82
N ALA A 538 10.76 -15.93 -29.88
CA ALA A 538 10.81 -17.39 -29.92
C ALA A 538 9.62 -18.06 -29.19
N ILE A 539 8.37 -17.63 -29.45
CA ILE A 539 7.11 -18.39 -29.29
C ILE A 539 6.14 -17.99 -30.41
#